data_AF-A0A1V5DZP8-F1
#
_entry.id   AF-A0A1V5DZP8-F1
#
_cell.length_a   1.000
_cell.length_b   1.000
_cell.length_c   1.000
_cell.angle_alpha   90.00
_cell.angle_beta   90.00
_cell.angle_gamma   90.00
#
_symmetry.space_group_name_H-M   'P 1'
#
loop_
_entity.id
_entity.type
_entity.pdbx_description
1 polymer ?
#
loop_
_entity_poly.entity_id
_entity_poly.type
_entity_poly.pdbx_seq_one_letter_code
_entity_poly.pdbx_strand_id
1 'polypeptide(L)'
;MMLQKRWTHLAWLFPLMAMVLVGSLLYFAQRSRQQRTDSDMARILIRQRIDAAFAPLKLTAAHFATISPGIPLPEETILRHFRFLQELGDFTSLALVTADQRVLAQIGKEAPLLVEAPRQRPAGVAFLLPSTRAGELDALVLGAPLPEEAQPPQWIVARMPVSRLTEGLPDFVKVWVADIPASLPVHPLFPRLSAGVAVHNRPVWPLILGELMLFCGIVVLVFLANRLSGRPQPRETP
;
A
#
# COMPACT_ATOMS: atom_id res chain seq x y z
N MET A 1 -19.84 -53.79 34.66
CA MET A 1 -19.86 -52.41 35.19
C MET A 1 -18.53 -51.72 34.88
N MET A 2 -18.24 -51.36 33.61
CA MET A 2 -16.93 -50.78 33.21
C MET A 2 -16.99 -49.79 32.01
N LEU A 3 -18.15 -49.19 31.70
CA LEU A 3 -18.26 -48.24 30.57
C LEU A 3 -18.36 -46.75 30.97
N GLN A 4 -18.57 -46.44 32.25
CA GLN A 4 -18.71 -45.04 32.70
C GLN A 4 -17.39 -44.26 32.79
N LYS A 5 -16.23 -44.93 32.86
CA LYS A 5 -14.94 -44.29 33.16
C LYS A 5 -14.26 -43.59 31.97
N ARG A 6 -14.67 -43.86 30.73
CA ARG A 6 -14.04 -43.27 29.52
C ARG A 6 -14.68 -41.95 29.07
N TRP A 7 -15.94 -41.71 29.43
CA TRP A 7 -16.68 -40.51 29.02
C TRP A 7 -16.24 -39.24 29.76
N THR A 8 -15.74 -39.37 30.99
CA THR A 8 -15.24 -38.24 31.78
C THR A 8 -13.99 -37.62 31.14
N HIS A 9 -13.04 -38.42 30.64
CA HIS A 9 -11.86 -37.89 29.94
C HIS A 9 -12.20 -37.17 28.63
N LEU A 10 -13.24 -37.64 27.92
CA LEU A 10 -13.71 -37.00 26.69
C LEU A 10 -14.45 -35.69 26.96
N ALA A 11 -15.17 -35.60 28.09
CA ALA A 11 -15.80 -34.38 28.56
C ALA A 11 -14.78 -33.30 28.97
N TRP A 12 -13.59 -33.67 29.45
CA TRP A 12 -12.49 -32.73 29.76
C TRP A 12 -11.76 -32.20 28.51
N LEU A 13 -11.77 -32.95 27.40
CA LEU A 13 -11.18 -32.49 26.13
C LEU A 13 -11.98 -31.35 25.49
N PHE A 14 -13.30 -31.31 25.70
CA PHE A 14 -14.18 -30.29 25.12
C PHE A 14 -13.87 -28.85 25.61
N PRO A 15 -13.77 -28.55 26.92
CA PRO A 15 -13.41 -27.22 27.39
C PRO A 15 -11.96 -26.86 27.05
N LEU A 16 -11.04 -27.84 27.00
CA LEU A 16 -9.65 -27.60 26.58
C LEU A 16 -9.59 -27.18 25.10
N MET A 17 -10.31 -27.87 24.22
CA MET A 17 -10.41 -27.49 22.81
C MET A 17 -11.11 -26.14 22.61
N ALA A 18 -12.17 -25.87 23.38
CA ALA A 18 -12.84 -24.58 23.34
C ALA A 18 -11.90 -23.44 23.75
N MET A 19 -11.05 -23.67 24.76
CA MET A 19 -10.05 -22.70 25.21
C MET A 19 -8.97 -22.46 24.13
N VAL A 20 -8.50 -23.52 23.46
CA VAL A 20 -7.56 -23.40 22.32
C VAL A 20 -8.20 -22.62 21.18
N LEU A 21 -9.44 -22.94 20.79
CA LEU A 21 -10.17 -22.25 19.72
C LEU A 21 -10.36 -20.75 20.04
N VAL A 22 -10.79 -20.43 21.27
CA VAL A 22 -10.96 -19.04 21.71
C VAL A 22 -9.62 -18.31 21.76
N GLY A 23 -8.55 -18.96 22.24
CA GLY A 23 -7.19 -18.41 22.22
C GLY A 23 -6.70 -18.11 20.80
N SER A 24 -6.91 -19.04 19.86
CA SER A 24 -6.59 -18.88 18.44
C SER A 24 -7.36 -17.71 17.81
N LEU A 25 -8.67 -17.59 18.10
CA LEU A 25 -9.51 -16.50 17.62
C LEU A 25 -9.08 -15.13 18.19
N LEU A 26 -8.77 -15.06 19.48
CA LEU A 26 -8.28 -13.84 20.13
C LEU A 26 -6.91 -13.42 19.59
N TYR A 27 -6.00 -14.37 19.43
CA TYR A 27 -4.69 -14.14 18.80
C TYR A 27 -4.85 -13.60 17.37
N PHE A 28 -5.77 -14.16 16.59
CA PHE A 28 -6.06 -13.67 15.23
C PHE A 28 -6.70 -12.28 15.24
N ALA A 29 -7.66 -12.03 16.13
CA ALA A 29 -8.28 -10.72 16.27
C ALA A 29 -7.23 -9.65 16.64
N GLN A 30 -6.30 -9.97 17.54
CA GLN A 30 -5.22 -9.09 17.93
C GLN A 30 -4.22 -8.86 16.79
N ARG A 31 -3.81 -9.92 16.08
CA ARG A 31 -2.91 -9.84 14.92
C ARG A 31 -3.52 -9.05 13.76
N SER A 32 -4.81 -9.24 13.49
CA SER A 32 -5.56 -8.49 12.49
C SER A 32 -5.66 -7.00 12.84
N ARG A 33 -5.89 -6.67 14.12
CA ARG A 33 -5.86 -5.28 14.61
C ARG A 33 -4.47 -4.66 14.44
N GLN A 34 -3.41 -5.35 14.85
CA GLN A 34 -2.02 -4.88 14.68
C GLN A 34 -1.69 -4.63 13.21
N GLN A 35 -2.03 -5.56 12.31
CA GLN A 35 -1.80 -5.39 10.88
C GLN A 35 -2.56 -4.20 10.27
N ARG A 36 -3.78 -3.91 10.74
CA ARG A 36 -4.52 -2.72 10.31
C ARG A 36 -3.83 -1.44 10.79
N THR A 37 -3.45 -1.39 12.06
CA THR A 37 -2.72 -0.25 12.63
C THR A 37 -1.39 0.00 11.92
N ASP A 38 -0.62 -1.06 11.62
CA ASP A 38 0.65 -0.98 10.90
C ASP A 38 0.44 -0.54 9.44
N SER A 39 -0.65 -0.99 8.79
CA SER A 39 -1.00 -0.56 7.43
C SER A 39 -1.41 0.92 7.40
N ASP A 40 -2.16 1.39 8.38
CA ASP A 40 -2.54 2.81 8.47
C ASP A 40 -1.32 3.68 8.77
N MET A 41 -0.43 3.22 9.65
CA MET A 41 0.84 3.88 9.91
C MET A 41 1.73 3.96 8.66
N ALA A 42 1.85 2.86 7.90
CA ALA A 42 2.59 2.83 6.64
C ALA A 42 2.05 3.86 5.64
N ARG A 43 0.72 3.99 5.52
CA ARG A 43 0.09 5.01 4.66
C ARG A 43 0.40 6.43 5.11
N ILE A 44 0.36 6.69 6.43
CA ILE A 44 0.67 8.02 6.97
C ILE A 44 2.13 8.39 6.69
N LEU A 45 3.08 7.47 6.92
CA LEU A 45 4.50 7.71 6.69
C LEU A 45 4.80 7.99 5.21
N ILE A 46 4.23 7.19 4.31
CA ILE A 46 4.39 7.39 2.86
C ILE A 46 3.75 8.70 2.41
N ARG A 47 2.58 9.06 2.95
CA ARG A 47 1.93 10.34 2.69
C ARG A 47 2.84 11.50 3.07
N GLN A 48 3.37 11.48 4.29
CA GLN A 48 4.23 12.53 4.81
C GLN A 48 5.48 12.70 3.95
N ARG A 49 6.09 11.60 3.49
CA ARG A 49 7.25 11.65 2.58
C ARG A 49 6.91 12.26 1.23
N ILE A 50 5.78 11.88 0.63
CA ILE A 50 5.32 12.45 -0.64
C ILE A 50 5.02 13.95 -0.48
N ASP A 51 4.31 14.33 0.58
CA ASP A 51 4.00 15.73 0.86
C ASP A 51 5.27 16.56 1.11
N ALA A 52 6.26 15.99 1.82
CA ALA A 52 7.58 16.60 2.01
C ALA A 52 8.35 16.77 0.70
N ALA A 53 8.26 15.80 -0.23
CA ALA A 53 8.87 15.92 -1.56
C ALA A 53 8.17 16.98 -2.42
N PHE A 54 6.85 17.17 -2.29
CA PHE A 54 6.13 18.23 -3.00
C PHE A 54 6.47 19.63 -2.51
N ALA A 55 6.82 19.81 -1.23
CA ALA A 55 7.08 21.13 -0.65
C ALA A 55 8.16 21.94 -1.39
N PRO A 56 9.38 21.42 -1.64
CA PRO A 56 10.40 22.16 -2.36
C PRO A 56 10.00 22.40 -3.83
N LEU A 57 9.33 21.45 -4.49
CA LEU A 57 8.84 21.64 -5.86
C LEU A 57 7.83 22.79 -5.98
N LYS A 58 6.88 22.86 -5.04
CA LYS A 58 5.89 23.94 -4.98
C LYS A 58 6.54 25.28 -4.68
N LEU A 59 7.52 25.30 -3.77
CA LEU A 59 8.27 26.52 -3.44
C LEU A 59 9.05 27.02 -4.66
N THR A 60 9.74 26.15 -5.39
CA THR A 60 10.44 26.52 -6.62
C THR A 60 9.46 26.99 -7.70
N ALA A 61 8.32 26.33 -7.88
CA ALA A 61 7.30 26.75 -8.84
C ALA A 61 6.72 28.14 -8.49
N ALA A 62 6.45 28.41 -7.21
CA ALA A 62 6.01 29.72 -6.75
C ALA A 62 7.09 30.79 -6.95
N HIS A 63 8.35 30.45 -6.68
CA HIS A 63 9.46 31.37 -6.89
C HIS A 63 9.64 31.74 -8.36
N PHE A 64 9.53 30.77 -9.28
CA PHE A 64 9.55 31.03 -10.71
C PHE A 64 8.46 31.99 -11.16
N ALA A 65 7.26 31.86 -10.59
CA ALA A 65 6.18 32.82 -10.85
C ALA A 65 6.54 34.23 -10.38
N THR A 66 7.17 34.35 -9.20
CA THR A 66 7.54 35.67 -8.65
C THR A 66 8.64 36.37 -9.43
N ILE A 67 9.60 35.62 -9.98
CA ILE A 67 10.75 36.20 -10.70
C ILE A 67 10.34 36.69 -12.09
N SER A 68 9.43 35.96 -12.75
CA SER A 68 9.20 36.10 -14.19
C SER A 68 7.73 35.90 -14.54
N PRO A 69 6.84 36.81 -14.12
CA PRO A 69 5.42 36.73 -14.45
C PRO A 69 5.25 36.85 -15.96
N GLY A 70 4.84 35.76 -16.62
CA GLY A 70 4.57 35.72 -18.06
C GLY A 70 5.80 35.74 -18.98
N ILE A 71 7.02 35.77 -18.45
CA ILE A 71 8.26 35.76 -19.25
C ILE A 71 8.95 34.39 -19.11
N PRO A 72 9.42 33.77 -20.21
CA PRO A 72 10.16 32.51 -20.14
C PRO A 72 11.45 32.70 -19.35
N LEU A 73 11.65 31.86 -18.34
CA LEU A 73 12.87 31.86 -17.54
C LEU A 73 14.05 31.36 -18.38
N PRO A 74 15.25 31.97 -18.24
CA PRO A 74 16.46 31.44 -18.83
C PRO A 74 16.73 30.01 -18.37
N GLU A 75 17.17 29.15 -19.30
CA GLU A 75 17.46 27.74 -19.01
C GLU A 75 18.47 27.59 -17.87
N GLU A 76 19.51 28.43 -17.83
CA GLU A 76 20.52 28.40 -16.76
C GLU A 76 19.94 28.63 -15.36
N THR A 77 18.95 29.52 -15.23
CA THR A 77 18.27 29.79 -13.96
C THR A 77 17.47 28.57 -13.52
N ILE A 78 16.77 27.93 -14.46
CA ILE A 78 15.99 26.72 -14.18
C ILE A 78 16.92 25.58 -13.76
N LEU A 79 18.01 25.37 -14.49
CA LEU A 79 18.99 24.32 -14.20
C LEU A 79 19.67 24.52 -12.84
N ARG A 80 19.94 25.77 -12.42
CA ARG A 80 20.48 26.06 -11.08
C ARG A 80 19.54 25.59 -9.97
N HIS A 81 18.25 25.88 -10.10
CA HIS A 81 17.25 25.44 -9.13
C HIS A 81 17.06 23.93 -9.18
N PHE A 82 17.12 23.31 -10.36
CA PHE A 82 17.02 21.87 -10.48
C PHE A 82 18.21 21.14 -9.86
N ARG A 83 19.43 21.67 -9.98
CA ARG A 83 20.60 21.14 -9.25
C ARG A 83 20.40 21.21 -7.74
N PHE A 84 19.96 22.36 -7.24
CA PHE A 84 19.62 22.52 -5.83
C PHE A 84 18.56 21.52 -5.36
N LEU A 85 17.52 21.29 -6.16
CA LEU A 85 16.48 20.30 -5.88
C LEU A 85 17.01 18.85 -5.92
N GLN A 86 17.98 18.53 -6.78
CA GLN A 86 18.65 17.21 -6.77
C GLN A 86 19.58 17.05 -5.57
N GLU A 87 20.26 18.11 -5.16
CA GLU A 87 21.20 18.08 -4.03
C GLU A 87 20.47 17.96 -2.68
N LEU A 88 19.32 18.63 -2.54
CA LEU A 88 18.51 18.60 -1.32
C LEU A 88 17.47 17.47 -1.28
N GLY A 89 17.08 16.96 -2.44
CA GLY A 89 15.89 16.15 -2.58
C GLY A 89 16.16 14.68 -2.88
N ASP A 90 15.07 13.91 -2.82
CA ASP A 90 15.03 12.49 -3.19
C ASP A 90 14.90 12.27 -4.71
N PHE A 91 15.16 13.31 -5.52
CA PHE A 91 14.89 13.32 -6.95
C PHE A 91 16.08 12.88 -7.78
N THR A 92 15.85 11.95 -8.70
CA THR A 92 16.87 11.46 -9.64
C THR A 92 16.86 12.19 -10.96
N SER A 93 15.73 12.79 -11.34
CA SER A 93 15.58 13.54 -12.58
C SER A 93 14.50 14.60 -12.41
N LEU A 94 14.71 15.76 -13.03
CA LEU A 94 13.73 16.84 -13.06
C LEU A 94 13.63 17.40 -14.48
N ALA A 95 12.43 17.86 -14.84
CA ALA A 95 12.16 18.51 -16.12
C ALA A 95 11.15 19.65 -15.91
N LEU A 96 11.34 20.76 -16.62
CA LEU A 96 10.31 21.77 -16.80
C LEU A 96 9.60 21.45 -18.11
N VAL A 97 8.31 21.14 -18.04
CA VAL A 97 7.54 20.71 -19.19
C VAL A 97 6.28 21.55 -19.34
N THR A 98 5.97 21.92 -20.58
CA THR A 98 4.76 22.66 -20.93
C THR A 98 3.56 21.72 -21.18
N ALA A 99 2.38 22.31 -21.36
CA ALA A 99 1.14 21.59 -21.67
C ALA A 99 1.19 20.88 -23.02
N ASP A 100 1.87 21.47 -24.00
CA ASP A 100 2.16 20.89 -25.32
C ASP A 100 3.35 19.92 -25.31
N GLN A 101 3.75 19.45 -24.12
CA GLN A 101 4.80 18.45 -23.93
C GLN A 101 6.20 18.88 -24.38
N ARG A 102 6.44 20.18 -24.53
CA ARG A 102 7.78 20.71 -24.79
C ARG A 102 8.59 20.74 -23.50
N VAL A 103 9.82 20.29 -23.59
CA VAL A 103 10.80 20.37 -22.51
C VAL A 103 11.51 21.70 -22.63
N LEU A 104 11.44 22.51 -21.57
CA LEU A 104 12.13 23.80 -21.51
C LEU A 104 13.50 23.69 -20.85
N ALA A 105 13.63 22.76 -19.90
CA ALA A 105 14.88 22.45 -19.22
C ALA A 105 14.78 21.07 -18.58
N GLN A 106 15.90 20.35 -18.47
CA GLN A 106 15.93 19.04 -17.82
C GLN A 106 17.27 18.73 -17.18
N ILE A 107 17.25 17.91 -16.13
CA ILE A 107 18.44 17.36 -15.48
C ILE A 107 18.20 15.90 -15.06
N GLY A 108 19.25 15.08 -15.17
CA GLY A 108 19.21 13.66 -14.81
C GLY A 108 19.01 12.74 -16.02
N LYS A 109 19.53 11.51 -15.91
CA LYS A 109 19.59 10.54 -17.01
C LYS A 109 18.21 10.05 -17.47
N GLU A 110 17.23 10.10 -16.60
CA GLU A 110 15.87 9.59 -16.83
C GLU A 110 14.87 10.72 -17.06
N ALA A 111 15.33 11.96 -17.17
CA ALA A 111 14.48 13.10 -17.46
C ALA A 111 13.67 12.95 -18.77
N PRO A 112 14.18 12.34 -19.86
CA PRO A 112 13.39 12.08 -21.05
C PRO A 112 12.12 11.25 -20.78
N LEU A 113 12.18 10.29 -19.83
CA LEU A 113 11.04 9.45 -19.46
C LEU A 113 9.94 10.25 -18.74
N LEU A 114 10.27 11.41 -18.16
CA LEU A 114 9.30 12.31 -17.53
C LEU A 114 8.45 13.07 -18.56
N VAL A 115 8.97 13.20 -19.76
CA VAL A 115 8.34 13.88 -20.89
C VAL A 115 7.34 12.97 -21.58
N GLU A 116 7.73 11.71 -21.73
CA GLU A 116 6.95 10.65 -22.41
C GLU A 116 5.78 10.13 -21.58
N ALA A 117 5.69 10.45 -20.28
CA ALA A 117 4.57 10.07 -19.41
C ALA A 117 3.24 10.56 -20.00
N PRO A 118 2.47 9.71 -20.70
CA PRO A 118 1.47 10.15 -21.65
C PRO A 118 0.13 10.11 -20.95
N ARG A 119 -0.39 11.27 -20.57
CA ARG A 119 -1.83 11.60 -20.48
C ARG A 119 -1.94 13.07 -20.10
N GLN A 120 -2.92 13.74 -20.68
CA GLN A 120 -3.22 15.18 -20.55
C GLN A 120 -3.00 15.69 -19.11
N ARG A 121 -1.90 16.41 -18.87
CA ARG A 121 -1.61 17.02 -17.56
C ARG A 121 -2.75 17.98 -17.23
N PRO A 122 -3.47 17.82 -16.10
CA PRO A 122 -4.54 18.74 -15.74
C PRO A 122 -3.95 20.13 -15.50
N ALA A 123 -4.33 21.09 -16.36
CA ALA A 123 -3.85 22.47 -16.32
C ALA A 123 -3.94 23.05 -14.90
N GLY A 124 -2.85 23.62 -14.41
CA GLY A 124 -2.82 24.31 -13.12
C GLY A 124 -2.87 23.42 -11.88
N VAL A 125 -2.74 22.08 -12.01
CA VAL A 125 -2.89 21.17 -10.87
C VAL A 125 -1.67 20.29 -10.62
N ALA A 126 -1.37 20.06 -9.34
CA ALA A 126 -0.34 19.13 -8.92
C ALA A 126 -0.78 17.67 -9.09
N PHE A 127 0.11 16.84 -9.62
CA PHE A 127 -0.16 15.44 -9.93
C PHE A 127 0.94 14.52 -9.41
N LEU A 128 0.58 13.26 -9.22
CA LEU A 128 1.50 12.17 -8.88
C LEU A 128 1.21 11.01 -9.82
N LEU A 129 2.23 10.39 -10.42
CA LEU A 129 2.05 9.25 -11.31
C LEU A 129 2.99 8.09 -10.93
N PRO A 130 2.51 6.85 -10.95
CA PRO A 130 3.40 5.69 -10.81
C PRO A 130 4.25 5.55 -12.08
N SER A 131 5.54 5.29 -11.91
CA SER A 131 6.47 4.87 -12.96
C SER A 131 6.84 3.43 -12.70
N THR A 132 6.45 2.55 -13.62
CA THR A 132 6.75 1.12 -13.54
C THR A 132 7.85 0.74 -14.52
N ARG A 133 8.73 -0.17 -14.09
CA ARG A 133 9.80 -0.77 -14.89
C ARG A 133 9.72 -2.28 -14.72
N ALA A 134 9.71 -3.03 -15.82
CA ALA A 134 9.56 -4.49 -15.80
C ALA A 134 8.30 -5.01 -15.04
N GLY A 135 7.23 -4.20 -14.98
CA GLY A 135 5.99 -4.58 -14.28
C GLY A 135 5.97 -4.25 -12.79
N GLU A 136 7.08 -3.77 -12.22
CA GLU A 136 7.16 -3.36 -10.82
C GLU A 136 7.19 -1.83 -10.68
N LEU A 137 6.69 -1.32 -9.55
CA LEU A 137 6.75 0.11 -9.23
C LEU A 137 8.18 0.50 -8.88
N ASP A 138 8.82 1.28 -9.75
CA ASP A 138 10.22 1.68 -9.65
C ASP A 138 10.35 3.12 -9.10
N ALA A 139 9.46 4.01 -9.52
CA ALA A 139 9.46 5.40 -9.08
C ALA A 139 8.07 6.03 -9.05
N LEU A 140 8.01 7.20 -8.43
CA LEU A 140 6.91 8.14 -8.50
C LEU A 140 7.34 9.37 -9.30
N VAL A 141 6.44 9.86 -10.15
CA VAL A 141 6.60 11.10 -10.90
C VAL A 141 5.71 12.15 -10.27
N LEU A 142 6.31 13.20 -9.71
CA LEU A 142 5.63 14.31 -9.06
C LEU A 142 5.59 15.48 -10.05
N GLY A 143 4.43 16.09 -10.24
CA GLY A 143 4.25 17.30 -11.03
C GLY A 143 3.74 18.43 -10.17
N ALA A 144 4.47 19.54 -10.12
CA ALA A 144 4.04 20.79 -9.49
C ALA A 144 3.78 21.84 -10.59
N PRO A 145 2.55 22.37 -10.71
CA PRO A 145 2.24 23.38 -11.72
C PRO A 145 2.93 24.70 -11.36
N LEU A 146 3.36 25.42 -12.38
CA LEU A 146 3.63 26.85 -12.24
C LEU A 146 2.28 27.59 -12.17
N PRO A 147 2.18 28.68 -11.37
CA PRO A 147 1.00 29.54 -11.30
C PRO A 147 0.51 30.01 -12.68
N GLU A 148 -0.81 30.26 -12.79
CA GLU A 148 -1.59 30.42 -14.04
C GLU A 148 -1.13 31.52 -15.01
N GLU A 149 -0.17 32.36 -14.63
CA GLU A 149 0.37 33.44 -15.45
C GLU A 149 1.29 32.93 -16.58
N ALA A 150 1.75 31.68 -16.51
CA ALA A 150 2.53 31.05 -17.57
C ALA A 150 1.62 30.49 -18.68
N GLN A 151 1.58 31.14 -19.84
CA GLN A 151 0.97 30.61 -21.06
C GLN A 151 2.06 30.18 -22.05
N PRO A 152 2.13 28.90 -22.48
CA PRO A 152 1.28 27.76 -22.08
C PRO A 152 1.58 27.29 -20.64
N PRO A 153 0.63 26.58 -19.99
CA PRO A 153 0.82 26.09 -18.63
C PRO A 153 2.05 25.18 -18.54
N GLN A 154 2.77 25.29 -17.43
CA GLN A 154 4.04 24.61 -17.22
C GLN A 154 4.03 23.85 -15.89
N TRP A 155 4.82 22.78 -15.83
CA TRP A 155 5.01 21.97 -14.63
C TRP A 155 6.49 21.69 -14.41
N ILE A 156 6.91 21.79 -13.16
CA ILE A 156 8.12 21.12 -12.68
C ILE A 156 7.74 19.67 -12.45
N VAL A 157 8.34 18.77 -13.20
CA VAL A 157 8.15 17.32 -13.10
C VAL A 157 9.41 16.71 -12.50
N ALA A 158 9.28 15.88 -11.47
CA ALA A 158 10.39 15.26 -10.78
C ALA A 158 10.17 13.75 -10.61
N ARG A 159 11.23 12.97 -10.80
CA ARG A 159 11.25 11.52 -10.57
C ARG A 159 11.84 11.20 -9.20
N MET A 160 11.04 10.60 -8.33
CA MET A 160 11.44 10.11 -7.02
C MET A 160 11.43 8.58 -7.00
N PRO A 161 12.57 7.89 -6.87
CA PRO A 161 12.62 6.44 -6.76
C PRO A 161 11.84 5.92 -5.54
N VAL A 162 11.20 4.77 -5.66
CA VAL A 162 10.55 4.13 -4.50
C VAL A 162 11.57 3.79 -3.42
N SER A 163 12.81 3.43 -3.80
CA SER A 163 13.88 3.17 -2.85
C SER A 163 14.18 4.35 -1.93
N ARG A 164 14.10 5.59 -2.45
CA ARG A 164 14.23 6.82 -1.67
C ARG A 164 13.00 7.09 -0.80
N LEU A 165 11.81 6.85 -1.37
CA LEU A 165 10.55 6.99 -0.64
C LEU A 165 10.49 6.08 0.61
N THR A 166 11.03 4.87 0.52
CA THR A 166 11.07 3.90 1.61
C THR A 166 12.35 3.96 2.44
N GLU A 167 13.29 4.85 2.12
CA GLU A 167 14.57 4.95 2.83
C GLU A 167 14.36 5.37 4.29
N GLY A 168 14.86 4.53 5.21
CA GLY A 168 14.70 4.73 6.65
C GLY A 168 13.28 4.48 7.16
N LEU A 169 12.37 3.97 6.33
CA LEU A 169 11.10 3.42 6.82
C LEU A 169 11.31 2.00 7.36
N PRO A 170 10.44 1.53 8.28
CA PRO A 170 10.52 0.16 8.77
C PRO A 170 10.43 -0.86 7.62
N ASP A 171 11.21 -1.95 7.70
CA ASP A 171 11.34 -2.98 6.65
C ASP A 171 10.01 -3.65 6.26
N PHE A 172 9.01 -3.56 7.13
CA PHE A 172 7.69 -4.11 6.85
C PHE A 172 6.87 -3.23 5.89
N VAL A 173 7.24 -1.97 5.68
CA VAL A 173 6.54 -1.05 4.77
C VAL A 173 6.90 -1.39 3.33
N LYS A 174 5.90 -1.80 2.55
CA LYS A 174 6.04 -1.97 1.10
C LYS A 174 5.07 -1.03 0.38
N VAL A 175 5.50 -0.55 -0.78
CA VAL A 175 4.73 0.33 -1.65
C VAL A 175 4.50 -0.38 -2.96
N TRP A 176 3.24 -0.45 -3.40
CA TRP A 176 2.88 -1.01 -4.69
C TRP A 176 1.71 -0.25 -5.31
N VAL A 177 1.46 -0.52 -6.58
CA VAL A 177 0.30 0.00 -7.31
C VAL A 177 -0.83 -1.00 -7.15
N ALA A 178 -1.93 -0.61 -6.50
CA ALA A 178 -3.12 -1.45 -6.37
C ALA A 178 -3.87 -1.54 -7.70
N ASP A 179 -3.95 -0.44 -8.45
CA ASP A 179 -4.51 -0.37 -9.80
C ASP A 179 -3.97 0.87 -10.55
N ILE A 180 -3.95 0.88 -11.89
CA ILE A 180 -3.61 2.09 -12.69
C ILE A 180 -4.91 2.70 -13.24
N PRO A 181 -5.30 3.94 -12.87
CA PRO A 181 -6.57 4.54 -13.25
C PRO A 181 -6.61 4.92 -14.72
N ALA A 182 -7.82 4.86 -15.29
CA ALA A 182 -8.09 5.32 -16.64
C ALA A 182 -7.95 6.85 -16.74
N SER A 183 -8.32 7.60 -15.69
CA SER A 183 -8.17 9.06 -15.57
C SER A 183 -7.06 9.46 -14.58
N LEU A 184 -6.40 10.60 -14.83
CA LEU A 184 -5.31 11.11 -14.00
C LEU A 184 -5.86 11.71 -12.69
N PRO A 185 -5.48 11.20 -11.52
CA PRO A 185 -5.94 11.78 -10.26
C PRO A 185 -5.11 13.03 -9.89
N VAL A 186 -5.84 14.05 -9.50
CA VAL A 186 -5.37 15.29 -8.88
C VAL A 186 -4.98 15.00 -7.43
N HIS A 187 -3.75 15.33 -7.01
CA HIS A 187 -3.19 14.82 -5.76
C HIS A 187 -3.97 15.30 -4.51
N PRO A 188 -4.52 14.37 -3.71
CA PRO A 188 -3.90 13.97 -2.45
C PRO A 188 -3.90 12.45 -2.31
N LEU A 189 -2.77 11.80 -2.63
CA LEU A 189 -2.59 10.35 -2.70
C LEU A 189 -3.69 9.64 -3.51
N PHE A 190 -3.52 9.70 -4.83
CA PHE A 190 -3.90 8.68 -5.81
C PHE A 190 -4.74 7.52 -5.21
N PRO A 191 -5.99 7.28 -5.62
CA PRO A 191 -6.87 6.28 -4.99
C PRO A 191 -6.37 4.81 -5.06
N ARG A 192 -5.13 4.57 -5.51
CA ARG A 192 -4.57 3.27 -5.88
C ARG A 192 -3.09 3.08 -5.50
N LEU A 193 -2.45 4.05 -4.82
CA LEU A 193 -1.14 3.81 -4.20
C LEU A 193 -1.38 3.18 -2.82
N SER A 194 -1.18 1.88 -2.75
CA SER A 194 -1.30 1.13 -1.51
C SER A 194 0.08 0.99 -0.88
N ALA A 195 0.24 1.66 0.26
CA ALA A 195 1.25 1.32 1.23
C ALA A 195 0.65 0.30 2.20
N GLY A 196 1.35 -0.79 2.44
CA GLY A 196 0.93 -1.78 3.41
C GLY A 196 2.07 -2.66 3.89
N VAL A 197 1.75 -3.50 4.86
CA VAL A 197 2.72 -4.37 5.53
C VAL A 197 3.04 -5.55 4.61
N ALA A 198 4.32 -5.91 4.49
CA ALA A 198 4.73 -7.18 3.90
C ALA A 198 4.18 -8.33 4.76
N VAL A 199 2.97 -8.78 4.46
CA VAL A 199 2.38 -9.93 5.12
C VAL A 199 3.27 -11.13 4.80
N HIS A 200 3.86 -11.74 5.84
CA HIS A 200 4.53 -13.02 5.67
C HIS A 200 3.56 -13.98 4.95
N ASN A 201 3.95 -14.45 3.77
CA ASN A 201 3.17 -15.27 2.82
C ASN A 201 2.72 -16.65 3.34
N ARG A 202 2.65 -16.88 4.64
CA ARG A 202 2.12 -18.14 5.18
C ARG A 202 0.63 -17.99 5.42
N PRO A 203 -0.25 -18.59 4.60
CA PRO A 203 -1.66 -18.65 4.92
C PRO A 203 -1.79 -19.45 6.23
N VAL A 204 -2.29 -18.80 7.28
CA VAL A 204 -2.56 -19.42 8.59
C VAL A 204 -3.96 -20.06 8.61
N TRP A 205 -4.77 -19.77 7.58
CA TRP A 205 -6.10 -20.36 7.36
C TRP A 205 -6.14 -21.90 7.35
N PRO A 206 -5.13 -22.64 6.83
CA PRO A 206 -5.07 -24.10 6.92
C PRO A 206 -5.02 -24.62 8.36
N LEU A 207 -4.42 -23.85 9.28
CA LEU A 207 -4.32 -24.24 10.69
C LEU A 207 -5.67 -24.08 11.40
N ILE A 208 -6.36 -22.96 11.16
CA ILE A 208 -7.71 -22.69 11.67
C ILE A 208 -8.72 -23.69 11.08
N LEU A 209 -8.63 -23.97 9.77
CA LEU A 209 -9.46 -24.98 9.11
C LEU A 209 -9.21 -26.37 9.71
N GLY A 210 -7.94 -26.71 9.96
CA GLY A 210 -7.56 -27.97 10.62
C GLY A 210 -8.15 -28.11 12.02
N GLU A 211 -8.08 -27.07 12.85
CA GLU A 211 -8.68 -27.06 14.20
C GLU A 211 -10.21 -27.18 14.15
N LEU A 212 -10.86 -26.51 13.19
CA LEU A 212 -12.31 -26.52 13.02
C LEU A 212 -12.82 -27.89 12.49
N MET A 213 -12.09 -28.51 11.58
CA MET A 213 -12.37 -29.87 11.11
C MET A 213 -12.21 -30.91 12.24
N LEU A 214 -11.19 -30.75 13.08
CA LEU A 214 -10.96 -31.63 14.22
C LEU A 214 -12.08 -31.48 15.27
N PHE A 215 -12.55 -30.25 15.52
CA PHE A 215 -13.71 -29.99 16.37
C PHE A 215 -14.99 -30.62 15.80
N CYS A 216 -15.29 -30.41 14.52
CA CYS A 216 -16.45 -31.02 13.86
C CYS A 216 -16.39 -32.56 13.89
N GLY A 217 -15.21 -33.15 13.66
CA GLY A 217 -15.02 -34.60 13.71
C GLY A 217 -15.33 -35.18 15.10
N ILE A 218 -14.93 -34.49 16.17
CA ILE A 218 -15.21 -34.91 17.54
C ILE A 218 -16.70 -34.75 17.88
N VAL A 219 -17.33 -33.65 17.46
CA VAL A 219 -18.78 -33.45 17.66
C VAL A 219 -19.58 -34.56 16.97
N VAL A 220 -19.24 -34.92 15.73
CA VAL A 220 -19.87 -36.02 15.00
C VAL A 220 -19.67 -37.35 15.73
N LEU A 221 -18.46 -37.65 16.20
CA LEU A 221 -18.16 -38.87 16.95
C LEU A 221 -18.99 -39.00 18.23
N VAL A 222 -19.12 -37.90 18.99
CA VAL A 222 -19.94 -37.87 20.22
C VAL A 222 -21.42 -38.04 19.90
N PHE A 223 -21.93 -37.36 18.86
CA PHE A 223 -23.34 -37.46 18.47
C PHE A 223 -23.70 -38.84 17.92
N LEU A 224 -22.82 -39.45 17.13
CA LEU A 224 -23.00 -40.79 16.57
C LEU A 224 -22.97 -41.86 17.66
N ALA A 225 -22.06 -41.73 18.63
CA ALA A 225 -21.99 -42.62 19.79
C ALA A 225 -23.24 -42.54 20.68
N ASN A 226 -23.80 -41.34 20.88
CA ASN A 226 -25.07 -41.17 21.59
C ASN A 226 -26.26 -41.79 20.83
N ARG A 227 -26.28 -41.67 19.50
CA ARG A 227 -27.35 -42.26 18.66
C ARG A 227 -27.30 -43.78 18.63
N LEU A 228 -26.10 -44.38 18.64
CA LEU A 228 -25.90 -45.83 18.68
C LEU A 228 -26.25 -46.43 20.06
N SER A 229 -26.05 -45.67 21.13
CA SER A 229 -26.37 -46.08 22.51
C SER A 229 -27.88 -46.08 22.80
N GLY A 230 -28.69 -45.46 21.94
CA GLY A 230 -30.15 -45.38 22.06
C GLY A 230 -30.94 -46.46 21.30
N ARG A 231 -30.31 -47.52 20.77
CA ARG A 231 -31.04 -48.64 20.15
C ARG A 231 -31.69 -49.51 21.25
N PRO A 232 -33.02 -49.74 21.22
CA PRO A 232 -33.66 -50.63 22.19
C PRO A 232 -33.16 -52.06 22.00
N GLN A 233 -32.79 -52.73 23.10
CA GLN A 233 -32.45 -54.15 23.11
C GLN A 233 -33.65 -54.98 22.60
N PRO A 234 -33.43 -56.01 21.76
CA PRO A 234 -34.50 -56.93 21.41
C PRO A 234 -34.96 -57.65 22.68
N ARG A 235 -36.26 -57.60 22.96
CA ARG A 235 -36.88 -58.39 24.03
C ARG A 235 -36.61 -59.86 23.75
N GLU A 236 -35.85 -60.50 24.65
CA GLU A 236 -35.85 -61.96 24.77
C GLU A 236 -37.26 -62.37 25.21
N THR A 237 -37.96 -63.05 24.31
CA THR A 237 -39.20 -63.75 24.65
C THR A 237 -38.86 -65.12 25.24
N PRO A 238 -39.54 -65.56 26.31
CA PRO A 238 -39.33 -66.87 26.93
C PRO A 238 -39.73 -68.03 26.02
#